data_AF-A0A8C2DSI6-F1
#
_entry.id   AF-A0A8C2DSI6-F1
#
_cell.length_a   1.000
_cell.length_b   1.000
_cell.length_c   1.000
_cell.angle_alpha   90.00
_cell.angle_beta   90.00
_cell.angle_gamma   90.00
#
_symmetry.space_group_name_H-M   'P 1'
#
loop_
_entity.id
_entity.type
_entity.pdbx_description
1 polymer ?
#
loop_
_entity_poly.entity_id
_entity_poly.type
_entity_poly.pdbx_seq_one_letter_code
_entity_poly.pdbx_strand_id
1 'polypeptide(L)'
;MQKVKVRKVSITSDLTEEKRKQLCELLGNVELSLLYKASVHGYQASAFHQRCDRQGPTLLVAYNHSGYIFGGYTSVDYAQSGQFITDKEAFLFSFQDKIPTIIKVNSECKARYDDAGGPNFGQQLYFCYNNQSSTIRKYTLLEIIRNHKPLVKSVSRVRILMIGPVGAGKSSFFNSINSIFTGHVTNKAMSGSAGASLTFRTYPVNDGREGKPLPFVLCDTMGLEEQSGAGLDIEDISSILQGHVPDRYKFNPMAPFQPDEQKSSRPASLQEKIHCVVYVIDATKISLMSDKLQEKLASIRRKVNSLGKRTYLHQSCD
;
A
#
# COMPACT_ATOMS: atom_id res chain seq x y z
N MET A 1 33.87 47.15 15.28
CA MET A 1 32.58 46.51 14.92
C MET A 1 32.84 45.43 13.88
N GLN A 2 32.88 44.16 14.27
CA GLN A 2 32.93 43.04 13.31
C GLN A 2 31.55 42.89 12.67
N LYS A 3 31.47 43.02 11.34
CA LYS A 3 30.28 42.69 10.56
C LYS A 3 30.03 41.18 10.69
N VAL A 4 28.99 40.80 11.44
CA VAL A 4 28.50 39.42 11.48
C VAL A 4 28.05 39.04 10.06
N LYS A 5 28.83 38.18 9.41
CA LYS A 5 28.52 37.63 8.10
C LYS A 5 27.42 36.58 8.30
N VAL A 6 26.16 37.00 8.23
CA VAL A 6 25.01 36.09 8.22
C VAL A 6 25.19 35.16 7.02
N ARG A 7 25.58 33.91 7.26
CA ARG A 7 25.60 32.89 6.21
C ARG A 7 24.15 32.68 5.77
N LYS A 8 23.82 33.16 4.57
CA LYS A 8 22.60 32.75 3.86
C LYS A 8 22.76 31.26 3.58
N VAL A 9 22.21 30.40 4.44
CA VAL A 9 22.12 28.97 4.15
C VAL A 9 21.16 28.87 2.97
N SER A 10 21.69 28.54 1.79
CA SER A 10 20.86 28.23 0.63
C SER A 10 20.04 27.00 0.98
N ILE A 11 18.72 27.15 1.02
CA ILE A 11 17.82 26.01 1.19
C ILE A 11 17.92 25.20 -0.11
N THR A 12 18.45 23.99 -0.03
CA THR A 12 18.61 23.10 -1.17
C THR A 12 17.59 21.96 -1.11
N SER A 13 17.16 21.51 -2.30
CA SER A 13 16.39 20.27 -2.43
C SER A 13 17.27 19.07 -2.05
N ASP A 14 16.63 18.03 -1.54
CA ASP A 14 17.30 16.74 -1.27
C ASP A 14 17.28 15.81 -2.50
N LEU A 15 16.74 16.28 -3.63
CA LEU A 15 16.85 15.59 -4.93
C LEU A 15 18.30 15.57 -5.39
N THR A 16 18.76 14.42 -5.87
CA THR A 16 20.03 14.34 -6.60
C THR A 16 19.91 15.05 -7.95
N GLU A 17 21.03 15.57 -8.48
CA GLU A 17 21.05 16.25 -9.78
C GLU A 17 20.50 15.38 -10.91
N GLU A 18 20.79 14.08 -10.90
CA GLU A 18 20.23 13.09 -11.84
C GLU A 18 18.69 13.11 -11.83
N LYS A 19 18.08 12.97 -10.64
CA LYS A 19 16.62 12.91 -10.49
C LYS A 19 15.96 14.25 -10.78
N ARG A 20 16.62 15.35 -10.39
CA ARG A 20 16.19 16.71 -10.73
C ARG A 20 16.14 16.89 -12.24
N LYS A 21 17.19 16.49 -12.95
CA LYS A 21 17.26 16.59 -14.41
C LYS A 21 16.13 15.81 -15.09
N GLN A 22 15.87 14.59 -14.64
CA GLN A 22 14.77 13.77 -15.20
C GLN A 22 13.39 14.39 -14.99
N LEU A 23 13.14 14.99 -13.83
CA LEU A 23 11.89 15.71 -13.57
C LEU A 23 11.80 16.98 -14.43
N CYS A 24 12.90 17.72 -14.61
CA CYS A 24 12.95 18.88 -15.50
C CYS A 24 12.68 18.51 -16.96
N GLU A 25 13.29 17.43 -17.46
CA GLU A 25 13.07 16.92 -18.83
C GLU A 25 11.61 16.52 -19.04
N LEU A 26 11.00 15.85 -18.06
CA LEU A 26 9.57 15.49 -18.09
C LEU A 26 8.64 16.71 -18.17
N LEU A 27 9.02 17.80 -17.52
CA LEU A 27 8.27 19.05 -17.49
C LEU A 27 8.55 19.97 -18.69
N GLY A 28 9.31 19.50 -19.69
CA GLY A 28 9.63 20.28 -20.89
C GLY A 28 10.85 21.17 -20.75
N ASN A 29 11.87 20.71 -20.02
CA ASN A 29 13.15 21.41 -19.77
C ASN A 29 13.00 22.74 -19.01
N VAL A 30 12.28 22.69 -17.89
CA VAL A 30 12.08 23.86 -17.01
C VAL A 30 13.16 23.98 -15.94
N GLU A 31 13.33 25.19 -15.42
CA GLU A 31 14.14 25.44 -14.23
C GLU A 31 13.28 25.35 -12.95
N LEU A 32 13.68 24.48 -12.03
CA LEU A 32 13.02 24.35 -10.72
C LEU A 32 13.63 25.30 -9.70
N SER A 33 12.79 26.10 -9.06
CA SER A 33 13.12 26.96 -7.92
C SER A 33 12.41 26.45 -6.65
N LEU A 34 13.15 26.38 -5.54
CA LEU A 34 12.63 25.85 -4.29
C LEU A 34 11.83 26.91 -3.52
N LEU A 35 10.51 26.74 -3.43
CA LEU A 35 9.61 27.65 -2.72
C LEU A 35 9.45 27.27 -1.23
N TYR A 36 9.33 25.97 -0.95
CA TYR A 36 9.01 25.45 0.37
C TYR A 36 9.74 24.13 0.67
N LYS A 37 10.31 24.01 1.88
CA LYS A 37 10.87 22.78 2.44
C LYS A 37 10.34 22.60 3.85
N ALA A 38 9.53 21.57 4.10
CA ALA A 38 8.83 21.39 5.37
C ALA A 38 9.78 21.30 6.58
N SER A 39 10.96 20.67 6.43
CA SER A 39 11.97 20.59 7.49
C SER A 39 12.63 21.93 7.84
N VAL A 40 12.49 22.96 7.00
CA VAL A 40 13.04 24.31 7.22
C VAL A 40 11.94 25.31 7.58
N HIS A 41 10.79 25.20 6.92
CA HIS A 41 9.69 26.15 7.07
C HIS A 41 8.57 25.67 8.02
N GLY A 42 8.69 24.45 8.56
CA GLY A 42 7.67 23.82 9.38
C GLY A 42 6.64 23.06 8.55
N TYR A 43 5.93 22.12 9.17
CA TYR A 43 4.99 21.19 8.53
C TYR A 43 3.54 21.68 8.48
N GLN A 44 3.28 22.94 8.86
CA GLN A 44 1.92 23.48 8.90
C GLN A 44 1.46 23.87 7.48
N ALA A 45 0.17 23.64 7.18
CA ALA A 45 -0.43 24.06 5.91
C ALA A 45 -0.29 25.57 5.67
N SER A 46 -0.40 26.39 6.73
CA SER A 46 -0.18 27.84 6.68
C SER A 46 1.21 28.20 6.15
N ALA A 47 2.26 27.46 6.52
CA ALA A 47 3.63 27.70 6.06
C ALA A 47 3.83 27.32 4.58
N PHE A 48 3.10 26.30 4.11
CA PHE A 48 3.03 25.95 2.69
C PHE A 48 2.34 27.06 1.90
N HIS A 49 1.11 27.43 2.27
CA HIS A 49 0.31 28.43 1.55
C HIS A 49 0.96 29.81 1.52
N GLN A 50 1.63 30.23 2.61
CA GLN A 50 2.37 31.50 2.62
C GLN A 50 3.44 31.60 1.52
N ARG A 51 3.95 30.45 1.02
CA ARG A 51 5.08 30.37 0.10
C ARG A 51 4.72 29.85 -1.28
N CYS A 52 3.73 28.99 -1.39
CA CYS A 52 3.40 28.28 -2.62
C CYS A 52 2.15 28.82 -3.33
N ASP A 53 1.29 29.58 -2.64
CA ASP A 53 0.10 30.15 -3.28
C ASP A 53 0.49 31.16 -4.36
N ARG A 54 -0.23 31.09 -5.49
CA ARG A 54 -0.09 31.97 -6.67
C ARG A 54 1.34 32.02 -7.25
N GLN A 55 2.14 30.98 -7.03
CA GLN A 55 3.49 30.87 -7.62
C GLN A 55 3.49 30.19 -9.01
N GLY A 56 2.32 29.73 -9.49
CA GLY A 56 2.19 29.03 -10.77
C GLY A 56 2.39 27.51 -10.65
N PRO A 57 2.81 26.85 -11.76
CA PRO A 57 3.03 25.41 -11.79
C PRO A 57 3.95 24.94 -10.67
N THR A 58 3.53 23.91 -9.95
CA THR A 58 4.22 23.47 -8.74
C THR A 58 4.53 21.97 -8.82
N LEU A 59 5.82 21.64 -8.68
CA LEU A 59 6.30 20.28 -8.47
C LEU A 59 6.51 20.05 -6.98
N LEU A 60 5.75 19.11 -6.42
CA LEU A 60 5.90 18.69 -5.04
C LEU A 60 6.70 17.39 -4.97
N VAL A 61 7.66 17.33 -4.04
CA VAL A 61 8.53 16.17 -3.83
C VAL A 61 8.54 15.81 -2.35
N ALA A 62 8.38 14.53 -2.06
CA ALA A 62 8.44 13.98 -0.72
C ALA A 62 9.29 12.72 -0.66
N TYR A 63 9.68 12.40 0.57
CA TYR A 63 10.62 11.35 0.90
C TYR A 63 10.04 10.54 2.06
N ASN A 64 10.16 9.22 2.00
CA ASN A 64 9.96 8.40 3.18
C ASN A 64 11.29 8.12 3.90
N HIS A 65 11.23 7.51 5.08
CA HIS A 65 12.41 7.16 5.88
C HIS A 65 13.39 6.19 5.18
N SER A 66 12.92 5.44 4.18
CA SER A 66 13.73 4.52 3.38
C SER A 66 14.36 5.18 2.14
N GLY A 67 14.20 6.50 1.97
CA GLY A 67 14.73 7.24 0.81
C GLY A 67 13.90 7.09 -0.47
N TYR A 68 12.69 6.52 -0.38
CA TYR A 68 11.74 6.46 -1.50
C TYR A 68 11.23 7.87 -1.82
N ILE A 69 11.26 8.23 -3.09
CA ILE A 69 10.90 9.57 -3.57
C ILE A 69 9.62 9.49 -4.37
N PHE A 70 8.66 10.34 -4.03
CA PHE A 70 7.36 10.41 -4.69
C PHE A 70 6.80 11.82 -4.59
N GLY A 71 5.80 12.12 -5.40
CA GLY A 71 5.26 13.46 -5.46
C GLY A 71 4.22 13.64 -6.55
N GLY A 72 3.98 14.90 -6.90
CA GLY A 72 3.06 15.26 -7.96
C GLY A 72 3.38 16.61 -8.56
N TYR A 73 2.82 16.85 -9.73
CA TYR A 73 2.90 18.10 -10.47
C TYR A 73 1.49 18.62 -10.76
N THR A 74 1.35 19.95 -10.67
CA THR A 74 0.14 20.70 -11.03
C THR A 74 0.59 21.85 -11.91
N SER A 75 -0.09 22.06 -13.03
CA SER A 75 0.10 23.23 -13.90
C SER A 75 -0.68 24.44 -13.39
N VAL A 76 -1.68 24.22 -12.54
CA VAL A 76 -2.52 25.26 -11.94
C VAL A 76 -1.99 25.65 -10.55
N ASP A 77 -2.04 26.94 -10.23
CA ASP A 77 -1.59 27.54 -8.98
C ASP A 77 -2.46 27.16 -7.77
N TYR A 78 -1.85 27.16 -6.58
CA TYR A 78 -2.59 27.07 -5.32
C TYR A 78 -3.21 28.42 -4.99
N ALA A 79 -4.49 28.42 -4.61
CA ALA A 79 -5.23 29.66 -4.32
C ALA A 79 -6.20 29.56 -3.13
N GLN A 80 -6.34 28.38 -2.51
CA GLN A 80 -7.27 28.11 -1.41
C GLN A 80 -8.74 28.44 -1.77
N SER A 81 -9.13 28.17 -3.02
CA SER A 81 -10.44 28.52 -3.58
C SER A 81 -11.63 27.70 -3.04
N GLY A 82 -11.38 26.58 -2.36
CA GLY A 82 -12.38 25.63 -1.90
C GLY A 82 -13.04 24.83 -3.03
N GLN A 83 -12.43 24.76 -4.21
CA GLN A 83 -13.01 24.14 -5.40
C GLN A 83 -12.17 22.97 -5.92
N PHE A 84 -12.79 22.12 -6.74
CA PHE A 84 -12.06 21.16 -7.56
C PHE A 84 -11.40 21.87 -8.74
N ILE A 85 -10.11 21.64 -8.90
CA ILE A 85 -9.31 22.22 -9.97
C ILE A 85 -9.29 21.27 -11.17
N THR A 86 -9.54 21.86 -12.33
CA THR A 86 -9.34 21.19 -13.61
C THR A 86 -7.89 21.36 -14.05
N ASP A 87 -7.14 20.26 -14.15
CA ASP A 87 -5.75 20.28 -14.59
C ASP A 87 -5.44 19.01 -15.40
N LYS A 88 -5.21 19.19 -16.70
CA LYS A 88 -4.95 18.09 -17.65
C LYS A 88 -3.49 17.63 -17.62
N GLU A 89 -2.62 18.53 -17.18
CA GLU A 89 -1.18 18.30 -17.10
C GLU A 89 -0.78 17.76 -15.72
N ALA A 90 -1.72 17.67 -14.77
CA ALA A 90 -1.47 17.12 -13.46
C ALA A 90 -1.08 15.63 -13.52
N PHE A 91 -0.04 15.27 -12.78
CA PHE A 91 0.39 13.88 -12.64
C PHE A 91 1.02 13.62 -11.28
N LEU A 92 1.01 12.36 -10.87
CA LEU A 92 1.82 11.85 -9.77
C LEU A 92 3.08 11.19 -10.32
N PHE A 93 4.14 11.18 -9.52
CA PHE A 93 5.35 10.43 -9.83
C PHE A 93 5.88 9.66 -8.63
N SER A 94 6.64 8.61 -8.91
CA SER A 94 7.47 7.94 -7.91
C SER A 94 8.75 7.39 -8.53
N PHE A 95 9.82 7.34 -7.77
CA PHE A 95 11.08 6.70 -8.17
C PHE A 95 11.15 5.30 -7.58
N GLN A 96 11.02 4.28 -8.43
CA GLN A 96 11.29 2.89 -8.04
C GLN A 96 12.74 2.47 -8.28
N ASP A 97 13.56 3.30 -8.96
CA ASP A 97 15.03 3.18 -9.13
C ASP A 97 15.56 4.47 -9.82
N LYS A 98 16.19 4.34 -11.00
CA LYS A 98 16.73 5.44 -11.82
C LYS A 98 15.69 6.16 -12.67
N ILE A 99 14.48 5.61 -12.87
CA ILE A 99 13.48 6.18 -13.78
C ILE A 99 12.20 6.52 -13.00
N PRO A 100 11.62 7.73 -13.19
CA PRO A 100 10.35 8.07 -12.57
C PRO A 100 9.19 7.31 -13.26
N THR A 101 8.36 6.65 -12.46
CA THR A 101 7.06 6.14 -12.91
C THR A 101 6.03 7.25 -12.80
N ILE A 102 5.34 7.55 -13.89
CA ILE A 102 4.32 8.61 -13.97
C ILE A 102 2.92 8.01 -13.94
N ILE A 103 2.06 8.60 -13.12
CA ILE A 103 0.66 8.20 -12.96
C ILE A 103 -0.18 9.44 -13.25
N LYS A 104 -0.89 9.44 -14.38
CA LYS A 104 -1.80 10.54 -14.73
C LYS A 104 -3.00 10.57 -13.78
N VAL A 105 -3.54 11.77 -13.54
CA VAL A 105 -4.77 11.91 -12.77
C VAL A 105 -5.94 11.22 -13.49
N ASN A 106 -6.78 10.51 -12.74
CA ASN A 106 -7.90 9.74 -13.30
C ASN A 106 -9.05 10.62 -13.82
N SER A 107 -9.12 11.89 -13.40
CA SER A 107 -10.19 12.83 -13.76
C SER A 107 -9.60 14.23 -13.84
N GLU A 108 -9.50 14.75 -15.06
CA GLU A 108 -8.95 16.09 -15.32
C GLU A 108 -9.70 17.18 -14.55
N CYS A 109 -11.04 17.08 -14.44
CA CYS A 109 -11.88 18.06 -13.74
C CYS A 109 -11.86 17.96 -12.20
N LYS A 110 -11.14 16.98 -11.66
CA LYS A 110 -10.93 16.76 -10.21
C LYS A 110 -9.47 16.44 -9.92
N ALA A 111 -8.57 17.08 -10.65
CA ALA A 111 -7.14 16.86 -10.58
C ALA A 111 -6.54 17.30 -9.24
N ARG A 112 -7.18 18.23 -8.53
CA ARG A 112 -6.80 18.70 -7.18
C ARG A 112 -8.01 19.30 -6.48
N TYR A 113 -8.06 19.29 -5.15
CA TYR A 113 -9.03 20.08 -4.38
C TYR A 113 -8.27 21.20 -3.67
N ASP A 114 -8.56 22.44 -4.01
CA ASP A 114 -7.76 23.59 -3.60
C ASP A 114 -8.31 24.19 -2.30
N ASP A 115 -7.93 23.62 -1.15
CA ASP A 115 -8.33 24.09 0.18
C ASP A 115 -7.17 24.73 0.96
N ALA A 116 -7.40 25.04 2.23
CA ALA A 116 -6.40 25.57 3.17
C ALA A 116 -5.54 24.45 3.81
N GLY A 117 -5.58 23.23 3.27
CA GLY A 117 -4.85 22.06 3.75
C GLY A 117 -3.42 21.98 3.22
N GLY A 118 -2.71 20.90 3.54
CA GLY A 118 -1.40 20.65 2.93
C GLY A 118 -1.51 20.44 1.41
N PRO A 119 -0.36 20.38 0.71
CA PRO A 119 -0.35 20.11 -0.73
C PRO A 119 -1.03 18.78 -1.03
N ASN A 120 -1.90 18.76 -2.06
CA ASN A 120 -2.69 17.60 -2.46
C ASN A 120 -2.73 17.46 -3.98
N PHE A 121 -2.87 16.23 -4.48
CA PHE A 121 -3.03 15.93 -5.91
C PHE A 121 -4.18 14.93 -6.09
N GLY A 122 -5.32 15.47 -6.51
CA GLY A 122 -6.57 14.75 -6.69
C GLY A 122 -7.00 14.02 -5.42
N GLN A 123 -7.76 12.94 -5.59
CA GLN A 123 -8.08 12.00 -4.50
C GLN A 123 -6.97 10.94 -4.31
N GLN A 124 -5.78 11.13 -4.89
CA GLN A 124 -4.81 10.04 -5.13
C GLN A 124 -3.51 10.17 -4.32
N LEU A 125 -3.11 11.37 -3.85
CA LEU A 125 -1.93 11.52 -2.99
C LEU A 125 -2.10 12.67 -1.99
N TYR A 126 -1.87 12.35 -0.71
CA TYR A 126 -1.87 13.29 0.42
C TYR A 126 -0.62 13.11 1.26
N PHE A 127 -0.05 14.20 1.75
CA PHE A 127 1.10 14.20 2.66
C PHE A 127 0.63 14.33 4.10
N CYS A 128 0.77 13.25 4.88
CA CYS A 128 0.39 13.21 6.28
C CYS A 128 1.63 13.41 7.16
N TYR A 129 1.58 14.36 8.10
CA TYR A 129 2.57 14.48 9.18
C TYR A 129 1.84 14.23 10.51
N ASN A 130 2.42 13.40 11.39
CA ASN A 130 1.84 13.03 12.70
C ASN A 130 0.39 12.52 12.66
N ASN A 131 0.05 11.64 11.71
CA ASN A 131 -1.30 11.04 11.57
C ASN A 131 -2.46 12.03 11.38
N GLN A 132 -2.19 13.30 11.07
CA GLN A 132 -3.24 14.24 10.67
C GLN A 132 -3.28 14.35 9.15
N SER A 133 -4.16 13.57 8.54
CA SER A 133 -4.71 13.82 7.20
C SER A 133 -6.18 13.44 7.20
N SER A 134 -7.03 14.46 7.11
CA SER A 134 -8.46 14.29 6.98
C SER A 134 -8.81 13.94 5.53
N THR A 135 -9.12 12.66 5.33
CA THR A 135 -10.15 12.18 4.39
C THR A 135 -9.82 12.21 2.88
N ILE A 136 -9.02 11.25 2.40
CA ILE A 136 -9.50 10.49 1.22
C ILE A 136 -10.85 9.96 1.68
N ARG A 137 -11.95 10.43 1.08
CA ARG A 137 -13.28 10.00 1.49
C ARG A 137 -13.31 8.49 1.35
N LYS A 138 -13.22 7.80 2.48
CA LYS A 138 -13.49 6.38 2.69
C LYS A 138 -14.51 5.89 1.66
N TYR A 139 -15.59 6.63 1.48
CA TYR A 139 -16.63 6.43 0.47
C TYR A 139 -16.16 6.20 -0.97
N THR A 140 -15.26 7.00 -1.55
CA THR A 140 -14.79 6.79 -2.93
C THR A 140 -14.00 5.49 -3.07
N LEU A 141 -13.07 5.23 -2.14
CA LEU A 141 -12.28 4.00 -2.17
C LEU A 141 -13.18 2.77 -1.97
N LEU A 142 -14.14 2.87 -1.05
CA LEU A 142 -15.14 1.83 -0.85
C LEU A 142 -15.96 1.60 -2.12
N GLU A 143 -16.36 2.66 -2.84
CA GLU A 143 -17.11 2.55 -4.10
C GLU A 143 -16.30 1.90 -5.22
N ILE A 144 -15.02 2.24 -5.36
CA ILE A 144 -14.10 1.58 -6.31
C ILE A 144 -14.00 0.08 -5.99
N ILE A 145 -13.82 -0.26 -4.71
CA ILE A 145 -13.69 -1.66 -4.29
C ILE A 145 -15.02 -2.42 -4.51
N ARG A 146 -16.16 -1.80 -4.23
CA ARG A 146 -17.50 -2.38 -4.47
C ARG A 146 -17.73 -2.68 -5.95
N ASN A 147 -17.33 -1.75 -6.83
CA ASN A 147 -17.62 -1.83 -8.25
C ASN A 147 -16.51 -2.50 -9.08
N HIS A 148 -15.42 -2.92 -8.44
CA HIS A 148 -14.32 -3.60 -9.12
C HIS A 148 -14.79 -4.91 -9.77
N LYS A 149 -14.37 -5.14 -11.01
CA LYS A 149 -14.63 -6.38 -11.74
C LYS A 149 -13.29 -6.97 -12.19
N PRO A 150 -12.99 -8.23 -11.82
CA PRO A 150 -11.80 -8.91 -12.32
C PRO A 150 -11.80 -8.95 -13.85
N LEU A 151 -10.62 -8.75 -14.45
CA LEU A 151 -10.48 -8.73 -15.91
C LEU A 151 -10.82 -10.07 -16.55
N VAL A 152 -10.56 -11.17 -15.83
CA VAL A 152 -10.82 -12.53 -16.29
C VAL A 152 -12.23 -12.95 -15.86
N LYS A 153 -13.16 -13.11 -16.82
CA LYS A 153 -14.59 -13.39 -16.56
C LYS A 153 -14.85 -14.66 -15.76
N SER A 154 -13.97 -15.66 -15.83
CA SER A 154 -14.09 -16.90 -15.03
C SER A 154 -13.71 -16.70 -13.56
N VAL A 155 -13.16 -15.54 -13.19
CA VAL A 155 -12.83 -15.16 -11.81
C VAL A 155 -13.84 -14.13 -11.33
N SER A 156 -14.79 -14.55 -10.49
CA SER A 156 -15.75 -13.60 -9.90
C SER A 156 -15.18 -12.80 -8.72
N ARG A 157 -14.13 -13.31 -8.06
CA ARG A 157 -13.53 -12.71 -6.88
C ARG A 157 -12.02 -12.89 -6.86
N VAL A 158 -11.30 -11.82 -6.56
CA VAL A 158 -9.85 -11.84 -6.37
C VAL A 158 -9.53 -12.43 -4.99
N ARG A 159 -8.78 -13.53 -4.94
CA ARG A 159 -8.30 -14.13 -3.69
C ARG A 159 -6.96 -13.52 -3.29
N ILE A 160 -6.91 -12.90 -2.12
CA ILE A 160 -5.74 -12.21 -1.58
C ILE A 160 -5.23 -13.00 -0.38
N LEU A 161 -4.02 -13.54 -0.47
CA LEU A 161 -3.40 -14.31 0.61
C LEU A 161 -2.57 -13.41 1.50
N MET A 162 -2.81 -13.45 2.82
CA MET A 162 -2.02 -12.73 3.81
C MET A 162 -0.94 -13.65 4.38
N ILE A 163 0.31 -13.25 4.28
CA ILE A 163 1.47 -13.99 4.81
C ILE A 163 2.22 -13.10 5.78
N GLY A 164 2.68 -13.64 6.91
CA GLY A 164 3.43 -12.86 7.87
C GLY A 164 3.74 -13.64 9.14
N PRO A 165 4.68 -13.16 9.97
CA PRO A 165 5.05 -13.79 11.24
C PRO A 165 3.85 -14.04 12.16
N VAL A 166 4.02 -14.96 13.11
CA VAL A 166 3.07 -15.08 14.24
C VAL A 166 3.00 -13.73 14.97
N GLY A 167 1.78 -13.32 15.33
CA GLY A 167 1.55 -12.03 15.98
C GLY A 167 1.62 -10.80 15.08
N ALA A 168 1.87 -10.94 13.76
CA ALA A 168 1.92 -9.79 12.85
C ALA A 168 0.56 -9.12 12.56
N GLY A 169 -0.54 -9.60 13.15
CA GLY A 169 -1.85 -8.97 12.99
C GLY A 169 -2.66 -9.37 11.75
N LYS A 170 -2.32 -10.48 11.05
CA LYS A 170 -3.07 -10.95 9.86
C LYS A 170 -4.59 -11.07 10.07
N SER A 171 -4.99 -11.80 11.11
CA SER A 171 -6.40 -12.01 11.45
C SER A 171 -7.08 -10.71 11.90
N SER A 172 -6.36 -9.86 12.64
CA SER A 172 -6.83 -8.52 13.03
C SER A 172 -7.03 -7.62 11.81
N PHE A 173 -6.12 -7.66 10.85
CA PHE A 173 -6.20 -6.90 9.60
C PHE A 173 -7.44 -7.29 8.79
N PHE A 174 -7.73 -8.59 8.70
CA PHE A 174 -9.01 -9.05 8.12
C PHE A 174 -10.22 -8.50 8.90
N ASN A 175 -10.24 -8.62 10.22
CA ASN A 175 -11.35 -8.12 11.04
C ASN A 175 -11.56 -6.61 10.83
N SER A 176 -10.48 -5.82 10.71
CA SER A 176 -10.53 -4.39 10.38
C SER A 176 -11.17 -4.14 9.01
N ILE A 177 -10.71 -4.82 7.95
CA ILE A 177 -11.30 -4.68 6.61
C ILE A 177 -12.78 -5.11 6.62
N ASN A 178 -13.09 -6.24 7.23
CA ASN A 178 -14.46 -6.73 7.29
C ASN A 178 -15.37 -5.77 8.07
N SER A 179 -14.86 -5.13 9.13
CA SER A 179 -15.61 -4.14 9.92
C SER A 179 -15.91 -2.88 9.11
N ILE A 180 -14.95 -2.43 8.29
CA ILE A 180 -15.10 -1.26 7.40
C ILE A 180 -16.28 -1.45 6.44
N PHE A 181 -16.36 -2.61 5.78
CA PHE A 181 -17.38 -2.88 4.77
C PHE A 181 -18.71 -3.34 5.37
N THR A 182 -18.71 -3.99 6.53
CA THR A 182 -19.95 -4.37 7.21
C THR A 182 -20.60 -3.23 7.98
N GLY A 183 -19.84 -2.17 8.32
CA GLY A 183 -20.34 -0.99 9.02
C GLY A 183 -20.36 -1.11 10.56
N HIS A 184 -19.80 -2.19 11.11
CA HIS A 184 -19.70 -2.45 12.55
C HIS A 184 -18.48 -3.29 12.88
N VAL A 185 -18.02 -3.29 14.13
CA VAL A 185 -16.90 -4.13 14.58
C VAL A 185 -17.24 -5.61 14.44
N THR A 186 -16.30 -6.39 13.90
CA THR A 186 -16.46 -7.83 13.67
C THR A 186 -15.26 -8.62 14.16
N ASN A 187 -15.50 -9.80 14.72
CA ASN A 187 -14.48 -10.75 15.20
C ASN A 187 -14.65 -12.10 14.50
N LYS A 188 -14.68 -12.09 13.16
CA LYS A 188 -14.90 -13.29 12.35
C LYS A 188 -13.65 -14.18 12.29
N ALA A 189 -12.46 -13.58 12.30
CA ALA A 189 -11.21 -14.30 12.51
C ALA A 189 -10.82 -14.22 13.99
N MET A 190 -10.28 -15.32 14.52
CA MET A 190 -9.73 -15.34 15.87
C MET A 190 -8.46 -14.47 15.90
N SER A 191 -8.53 -13.36 16.61
CA SER A 191 -7.42 -12.43 16.83
C SER A 191 -7.12 -12.34 18.32
N GLY A 192 -5.86 -12.55 18.72
CA GLY A 192 -5.42 -12.53 20.10
C GLY A 192 -3.98 -13.03 20.24
N SER A 193 -3.37 -12.83 21.40
CA SER A 193 -1.99 -13.25 21.71
C SER A 193 -1.87 -14.72 22.15
N ALA A 194 -3.00 -15.41 22.36
CA ALA A 194 -3.03 -16.79 22.82
C ALA A 194 -3.06 -17.77 21.62
N GLY A 195 -1.88 -18.33 21.30
CA GLY A 195 -1.71 -19.45 20.35
C GLY A 195 -1.66 -19.06 18.87
N ALA A 196 -0.85 -19.79 18.09
CA ALA A 196 -0.80 -19.64 16.64
C ALA A 196 -2.11 -20.12 16.01
N SER A 197 -2.68 -19.35 15.07
CA SER A 197 -3.80 -19.81 14.24
C SER A 197 -3.32 -20.98 13.40
N LEU A 198 -3.74 -22.22 13.69
CA LEU A 198 -3.29 -23.42 12.97
C LEU A 198 -4.06 -23.66 11.66
N THR A 199 -4.90 -22.73 11.21
CA THR A 199 -5.83 -22.96 10.10
C THR A 199 -5.64 -22.04 8.93
N PHE A 200 -5.79 -22.58 7.72
CA PHE A 200 -6.07 -21.80 6.53
C PHE A 200 -7.54 -21.40 6.51
N ARG A 201 -7.82 -20.12 6.35
CA ARG A 201 -9.20 -19.60 6.34
C ARG A 201 -9.40 -18.65 5.18
N THR A 202 -10.52 -18.84 4.50
CA THR A 202 -10.96 -18.00 3.38
C THR A 202 -12.16 -17.18 3.86
N TYR A 203 -12.00 -15.86 3.91
CA TYR A 203 -13.02 -14.96 4.42
C TYR A 203 -13.58 -14.07 3.31
N PRO A 204 -14.79 -14.40 2.81
CA PRO A 204 -15.60 -13.47 2.05
C PRO A 204 -15.90 -12.21 2.87
N VAL A 205 -15.72 -11.05 2.26
CA VAL A 205 -16.19 -9.77 2.81
C VAL A 205 -17.49 -9.39 2.10
N ASN A 206 -18.47 -8.89 2.85
CA ASN A 206 -19.78 -8.46 2.36
C ASN A 206 -19.93 -6.95 2.56
N ASP A 207 -20.68 -6.30 1.67
CA ASP A 207 -20.99 -4.87 1.74
C ASP A 207 -22.22 -4.61 2.63
N GLY A 208 -22.03 -4.60 3.94
CA GLY A 208 -23.09 -4.57 4.96
C GLY A 208 -23.36 -5.95 5.57
N ARG A 209 -24.25 -5.99 6.59
CA ARG A 209 -24.51 -7.20 7.40
C ARG A 209 -25.10 -8.36 6.58
N GLU A 210 -25.99 -8.07 5.65
CA GLU A 210 -26.61 -9.02 4.69
C GLU A 210 -26.34 -8.62 3.24
N GLY A 211 -25.30 -7.83 3.03
CA GLY A 211 -24.98 -7.26 1.73
C GLY A 211 -24.43 -8.27 0.74
N LYS A 212 -24.34 -7.83 -0.51
CA LYS A 212 -23.71 -8.60 -1.58
C LYS A 212 -22.22 -8.84 -1.26
N PRO A 213 -21.66 -10.00 -1.62
CA PRO A 213 -20.25 -10.24 -1.45
C PRO A 213 -19.40 -9.32 -2.32
N LEU A 214 -18.32 -8.77 -1.76
CA LEU A 214 -17.39 -7.93 -2.49
C LEU A 214 -16.55 -8.75 -3.49
N PRO A 215 -16.00 -8.12 -4.55
CA PRO A 215 -15.24 -8.80 -5.62
C PRO A 215 -13.84 -9.27 -5.18
N PHE A 216 -13.62 -9.42 -3.87
CA PHE A 216 -12.40 -10.00 -3.31
C PHE A 216 -12.71 -10.90 -2.10
N VAL A 217 -11.72 -11.69 -1.74
CA VAL A 217 -11.72 -12.61 -0.60
C VAL A 217 -10.35 -12.54 0.05
N LEU A 218 -10.32 -12.40 1.38
CA LEU A 218 -9.09 -12.41 2.16
C LEU A 218 -8.83 -13.82 2.66
N CYS A 219 -7.63 -14.32 2.44
CA CYS A 219 -7.20 -15.64 2.89
C CYS A 219 -6.18 -15.46 4.01
N ASP A 220 -6.52 -15.94 5.19
CA ASP A 220 -5.70 -15.90 6.40
C ASP A 220 -4.98 -17.23 6.60
N THR A 221 -3.77 -17.18 7.11
CA THR A 221 -2.92 -18.36 7.34
C THR A 221 -2.37 -18.35 8.75
N MET A 222 -1.86 -19.53 9.15
CA MET A 222 -0.90 -19.61 10.25
C MET A 222 0.27 -18.65 10.04
N GLY A 223 0.82 -18.15 11.14
CA GLY A 223 1.99 -17.29 11.10
C GLY A 223 3.25 -18.06 10.70
N LEU A 224 4.22 -17.31 10.20
CA LEU A 224 5.57 -17.81 9.99
C LEU A 224 6.32 -17.83 11.32
N GLU A 225 7.09 -18.88 11.52
CA GLU A 225 8.01 -19.06 12.64
C GLU A 225 9.40 -19.42 12.11
N GLU A 226 10.41 -19.17 12.95
CA GLU A 226 11.83 -19.36 12.65
C GLU A 226 12.28 -20.81 12.73
N GLN A 227 11.67 -21.58 13.64
CA GLN A 227 12.03 -22.97 13.86
C GLN A 227 11.57 -23.83 12.68
N SER A 228 12.47 -24.69 12.19
CA SER A 228 12.12 -25.67 11.17
C SER A 228 11.06 -26.64 11.71
N GLY A 229 10.00 -26.89 10.95
CA GLY A 229 8.83 -27.65 11.44
C GLY A 229 7.85 -26.86 12.32
N ALA A 230 8.05 -25.55 12.48
CA ALA A 230 7.11 -24.66 13.14
C ALA A 230 6.57 -23.58 12.18
N GLY A 231 5.35 -23.12 12.44
CA GLY A 231 4.64 -22.17 11.58
C GLY A 231 4.37 -22.71 10.18
N LEU A 232 3.93 -21.83 9.29
CA LEU A 232 3.56 -22.20 7.92
C LEU A 232 4.78 -22.64 7.09
N ASP A 233 4.66 -23.79 6.42
CA ASP A 233 5.67 -24.34 5.51
C ASP A 233 5.61 -23.72 4.10
N ILE A 234 6.72 -23.72 3.38
CA ILE A 234 6.82 -23.16 2.03
C ILE A 234 6.08 -24.02 0.99
N GLU A 235 6.06 -25.34 1.16
CA GLU A 235 5.32 -26.23 0.27
C GLU A 235 3.81 -26.15 0.50
N ASP A 236 3.38 -25.89 1.75
CA ASP A 236 1.99 -25.51 2.05
C ASP A 236 1.60 -24.24 1.31
N ILE A 237 2.45 -23.21 1.33
CA ILE A 237 2.21 -21.96 0.59
C ILE A 237 2.02 -22.25 -0.90
N SER A 238 2.82 -23.14 -1.48
CA SER A 238 2.69 -23.52 -2.89
C SER A 238 1.33 -24.13 -3.20
N SER A 239 0.88 -25.05 -2.35
CA SER A 239 -0.44 -25.67 -2.45
C SER A 239 -1.59 -24.67 -2.27
N ILE A 240 -1.46 -23.73 -1.33
CA ILE A 240 -2.43 -22.63 -1.14
C ILE A 240 -2.47 -21.74 -2.38
N LEU A 241 -1.31 -21.36 -2.91
CA LEU A 241 -1.22 -20.51 -4.10
C LEU A 241 -1.90 -21.18 -5.30
N GLN A 242 -1.75 -22.49 -5.45
CA GLN A 242 -2.37 -23.25 -6.54
C GLN A 242 -3.85 -23.52 -6.30
N GLY A 243 -4.41 -23.22 -5.11
CA GLY A 243 -5.82 -23.42 -4.81
C GLY A 243 -6.18 -24.85 -4.37
N HIS A 244 -5.18 -25.66 -3.99
CA HIS A 244 -5.40 -27.05 -3.59
C HIS A 244 -5.80 -27.21 -2.12
N VAL A 245 -5.51 -26.21 -1.27
CA VAL A 245 -5.82 -26.25 0.16
C VAL A 245 -7.26 -25.77 0.40
N PRO A 246 -8.14 -26.59 0.99
CA PRO A 246 -9.54 -26.22 1.22
C PRO A 246 -9.71 -25.25 2.40
N ASP A 247 -10.79 -24.48 2.42
CA ASP A 247 -11.13 -23.62 3.56
C ASP A 247 -11.23 -24.44 4.86
N ARG A 248 -10.77 -23.86 5.97
CA ARG A 248 -10.69 -24.46 7.31
C ARG A 248 -9.72 -25.63 7.44
N TYR A 249 -8.83 -25.83 6.46
CA TYR A 249 -7.74 -26.78 6.61
C TYR A 249 -6.89 -26.47 7.85
N LYS A 250 -6.65 -27.48 8.69
CA LYS A 250 -5.74 -27.40 9.84
C LYS A 250 -4.37 -27.89 9.38
N PHE A 251 -3.36 -27.04 9.49
CA PHE A 251 -1.99 -27.39 9.13
C PHE A 251 -1.44 -28.47 10.07
N ASN A 252 -0.71 -29.42 9.48
CA ASN A 252 0.02 -30.42 10.22
C ASN A 252 1.44 -29.89 10.46
N PRO A 253 1.88 -29.69 11.71
CA PRO A 253 3.22 -29.19 11.99
C PRO A 253 4.33 -30.19 11.58
N MET A 254 4.00 -31.46 11.40
CA MET A 254 4.96 -32.52 11.10
C MET A 254 5.11 -32.84 9.61
N ALA A 255 4.19 -32.37 8.76
CA ALA A 255 4.24 -32.65 7.33
C ALA A 255 3.47 -31.60 6.51
N PRO A 256 4.00 -31.18 5.34
CA PRO A 256 3.27 -30.34 4.41
C PRO A 256 1.98 -31.01 3.91
N PHE A 257 1.04 -30.19 3.44
CA PHE A 257 -0.19 -30.62 2.81
C PHE A 257 0.10 -31.51 1.60
N GLN A 258 -0.51 -32.70 1.62
CA GLN A 258 -0.53 -33.64 0.52
C GLN A 258 -1.95 -33.59 -0.09
N PRO A 259 -2.13 -33.20 -1.36
CA PRO A 259 -3.43 -33.28 -2.00
C PRO A 259 -3.88 -34.74 -2.10
N ASP A 260 -5.16 -34.98 -1.83
CA ASP A 260 -5.81 -36.28 -2.01
C ASP A 260 -5.57 -36.79 -3.44
N GLU A 261 -5.12 -38.04 -3.61
CA GLU A 261 -4.69 -38.62 -4.90
C GLU A 261 -5.80 -38.51 -5.95
N GLN A 262 -7.07 -38.58 -5.54
CA GLN A 262 -8.21 -38.43 -6.46
C GLN A 262 -8.43 -36.96 -6.89
N LYS A 263 -8.10 -35.97 -6.04
CA LYS A 263 -8.19 -34.53 -6.34
C LYS A 263 -6.95 -33.97 -7.03
N SER A 264 -5.78 -34.62 -6.89
CA SER A 264 -4.53 -34.17 -7.51
C SER A 264 -4.56 -34.24 -9.05
N SER A 265 -5.44 -35.09 -9.61
CA SER A 265 -5.62 -35.26 -11.06
C SER A 265 -6.31 -34.09 -11.77
N ARG A 266 -7.01 -33.20 -11.03
CA ARG A 266 -7.71 -32.04 -11.63
C ARG A 266 -7.04 -30.72 -11.22
N PRO A 267 -6.51 -29.94 -12.19
CA PRO A 267 -5.96 -28.62 -11.88
C PRO A 267 -7.06 -27.72 -11.32
N ALA A 268 -6.77 -27.03 -10.22
CA ALA A 268 -7.67 -26.05 -9.64
C ALA A 268 -8.06 -24.97 -10.66
N SER A 269 -9.32 -24.57 -10.61
CA SER A 269 -9.83 -23.49 -11.45
C SER A 269 -9.10 -22.17 -11.15
N LEU A 270 -9.09 -21.25 -12.12
CA LEU A 270 -8.47 -19.93 -11.90
C LEU A 270 -9.09 -19.19 -10.70
N GLN A 271 -10.36 -19.41 -10.42
CA GLN A 271 -11.06 -18.79 -9.29
C GLN A 271 -10.56 -19.31 -7.92
N GLU A 272 -10.09 -20.54 -7.85
CA GLU A 272 -9.57 -21.15 -6.61
C GLU A 272 -8.14 -20.70 -6.29
N LYS A 273 -7.38 -20.29 -7.31
CA LYS A 273 -6.00 -19.82 -7.15
C LYS A 273 -5.93 -18.51 -6.37
N ILE A 274 -4.82 -18.31 -5.67
CA ILE A 274 -4.49 -16.99 -5.10
C ILE A 274 -4.08 -16.04 -6.21
N HIS A 275 -4.58 -14.80 -6.17
CA HIS A 275 -4.35 -13.80 -7.21
C HIS A 275 -3.36 -12.72 -6.78
N CYS A 276 -3.31 -12.45 -5.47
CA CYS A 276 -2.43 -11.46 -4.86
C CYS A 276 -1.89 -12.01 -3.54
N VAL A 277 -0.63 -11.75 -3.23
CA VAL A 277 -0.03 -12.04 -1.93
C VAL A 277 0.28 -10.71 -1.23
N VAL A 278 -0.20 -10.56 -0.01
CA VAL A 278 0.06 -9.43 0.87
C VAL A 278 0.92 -9.91 2.03
N TYR A 279 2.08 -9.30 2.19
CA TYR A 279 2.89 -9.50 3.38
C TYR A 279 2.41 -8.57 4.49
N VAL A 280 2.14 -9.13 5.67
CA VAL A 280 1.74 -8.41 6.87
C VAL A 280 2.90 -8.48 7.87
N ILE A 281 3.49 -7.33 8.17
CA ILE A 281 4.65 -7.21 9.05
C ILE A 281 4.35 -6.17 10.12
N ASP A 282 4.58 -6.55 11.37
CA ASP A 282 4.55 -5.67 12.54
C ASP A 282 5.69 -4.65 12.42
N ALA A 283 5.34 -3.37 12.26
CA ALA A 283 6.31 -2.30 12.09
C ALA A 283 7.27 -2.16 13.29
N THR A 284 6.82 -2.50 14.50
CA THR A 284 7.63 -2.41 15.72
C THR A 284 8.69 -3.50 15.81
N LYS A 285 8.49 -4.61 15.09
CA LYS A 285 9.40 -5.77 15.08
C LYS A 285 10.27 -5.85 13.84
N ILE A 286 10.20 -4.86 12.94
CA ILE A 286 10.94 -4.92 11.68
C ILE A 286 12.46 -4.93 11.90
N SER A 287 12.95 -4.16 12.87
CA SER A 287 14.36 -4.13 13.28
C SER A 287 14.77 -5.34 14.13
N LEU A 288 13.80 -6.10 14.64
CA LEU A 288 13.98 -7.29 15.47
C LEU A 288 13.77 -8.59 14.70
N MET A 289 13.51 -8.52 13.40
CA MET A 289 13.27 -9.69 12.56
C MET A 289 14.59 -10.42 12.33
N SER A 290 14.67 -11.68 12.79
CA SER A 290 15.86 -12.51 12.61
C SER A 290 16.17 -12.76 11.14
N ASP A 291 17.45 -12.98 10.85
CA ASP A 291 17.93 -13.32 9.50
C ASP A 291 17.20 -14.56 8.95
N LYS A 292 16.93 -15.57 9.80
CA LYS A 292 16.19 -16.78 9.41
C LYS A 292 14.77 -16.46 8.93
N LEU A 293 14.06 -15.56 9.61
CA LEU A 293 12.71 -15.18 9.23
C LEU A 293 12.71 -14.32 7.96
N GLN A 294 13.71 -13.44 7.81
CA GLN A 294 13.93 -12.67 6.57
C GLN A 294 14.21 -13.59 5.38
N GLU A 295 15.08 -14.59 5.55
CA GLU A 295 15.39 -15.60 4.53
C GLU A 295 14.15 -16.43 4.16
N LYS A 296 13.34 -16.84 5.14
CA LYS A 296 12.07 -17.54 4.91
C LYS A 296 11.11 -16.69 4.08
N LEU A 297 10.92 -15.42 4.44
CA LEU A 297 10.12 -14.47 3.66
C LEU A 297 10.66 -14.26 2.24
N ALA A 298 11.98 -14.14 2.08
CA ALA A 298 12.64 -14.02 0.78
C ALA A 298 12.44 -15.29 -0.08
N SER A 299 12.50 -16.48 0.53
CA SER A 299 12.22 -17.76 -0.14
C SER A 299 10.78 -17.84 -0.62
N ILE A 300 9.82 -17.46 0.25
CA ILE A 300 8.40 -17.35 -0.12
C ILE A 300 8.23 -16.37 -1.28
N ARG A 301 8.86 -15.19 -1.22
CA ARG A 301 8.75 -14.18 -2.28
C ARG A 301 9.26 -14.72 -3.61
N ARG A 302 10.40 -15.41 -3.62
CA ARG A 302 10.94 -16.08 -4.81
C ARG A 302 9.97 -17.10 -5.39
N LYS A 303 9.35 -17.94 -4.55
CA LYS A 303 8.35 -18.94 -4.96
C LYS A 303 7.05 -18.31 -5.48
N VAL A 304 6.57 -17.24 -4.86
CA VAL A 304 5.39 -16.48 -5.32
C VAL A 304 5.64 -15.87 -6.70
N ASN A 305 6.83 -15.28 -6.89
CA ASN A 305 7.22 -14.66 -8.15
C ASN A 305 7.41 -15.67 -9.28
N SER A 306 7.96 -16.86 -9.00
CA SER A 306 8.11 -17.91 -10.02
C SER A 306 6.77 -18.44 -10.52
N LEU A 307 5.70 -18.27 -9.75
CA LEU A 307 4.31 -18.59 -10.14
C LEU A 307 3.59 -17.40 -10.82
N GLY A 308 4.30 -16.32 -11.14
CA GLY A 308 3.77 -15.17 -11.91
C GLY A 308 2.81 -14.27 -11.14
N LYS A 309 2.83 -14.28 -9.80
CA LYS A 309 1.89 -13.51 -8.98
C LYS A 309 2.47 -12.16 -8.55
N ARG A 310 1.61 -11.14 -8.52
CA ARG A 310 1.96 -9.82 -8.00
C ARG A 310 1.96 -9.84 -6.47
N THR A 311 3.03 -9.31 -5.89
CA THR A 311 3.26 -9.22 -4.45
C THR A 311 3.08 -7.79 -3.98
N TYR A 312 2.36 -7.58 -2.88
CA TYR A 312 2.23 -6.29 -2.19
C TYR A 312 2.78 -6.39 -0.76
N LEU A 313 3.55 -5.40 -0.33
CA LEU A 313 4.06 -5.31 1.04
C LEU A 313 3.18 -4.34 1.83
N HIS A 314 2.57 -4.81 2.92
CA HIS A 314 1.85 -3.95 3.84
C HIS A 314 2.51 -3.98 5.22
N GLN A 315 3.05 -2.83 5.62
CA GLN A 315 3.55 -2.62 6.97
C GLN A 315 2.45 -1.94 7.77
N SER A 316 1.92 -2.64 8.76
CA SER A 316 0.95 -2.06 9.70
C SER A 316 1.73 -1.36 10.81
N CYS A 317 1.57 -0.04 10.89
CA CYS A 317 1.92 0.74 12.07
C CYS A 317 0.64 0.85 12.91
N ASP A 318 0.63 0.25 14.09
CA ASP A 318 -0.37 0.57 15.11
C ASP A 318 0.08 1.81 15.88
#